data_AF-A0A2N9N3L9-F1
#
_entry.id   AF-A0A2N9N3L9-F1
#
_cell.length_a   1.000
_cell.length_b   1.000
_cell.length_c   1.000
_cell.angle_alpha   90.00
_cell.angle_beta   90.00
_cell.angle_gamma   90.00
#
_symmetry.space_group_name_H-M   'P 1'
#
loop_
_entity.id
_entity.type
_entity.pdbx_description
1 polymer ?
#
loop_
_entity_poly.entity_id
_entity_poly.type
_entity_poly.pdbx_seq_one_letter_code
_entity_poly.pdbx_strand_id
1 'polypeptide(L)'
;MEVGLIAKPAAPAPEAAEFYIYENWAAGPHKIVLHRGSCGQCNQGKGRPAGHDANHARWHGPYATLAQGREAAHGMAGVLIRSECKCI
;
A
#
# COMPACT_ATOMS: atom_id res chain seq x y z
N MET A 1 -42.65 28.80 -5.92
CA MET A 1 -42.25 27.40 -5.75
C MET A 1 -40.74 27.35 -5.90
N GLU A 2 -39.99 27.32 -4.80
CA GLU A 2 -38.58 26.88 -4.83
C GLU A 2 -38.32 26.14 -3.52
N VAL A 3 -38.17 24.82 -3.64
CA VAL A 3 -37.84 23.92 -2.52
C VAL A 3 -36.32 24.03 -2.33
N GLY A 4 -35.92 24.57 -1.18
CA GLY A 4 -34.53 24.59 -0.75
C GLY A 4 -34.05 23.17 -0.50
N LEU A 5 -33.19 22.67 -1.39
CA LEU A 5 -32.49 21.40 -1.19
C LEU A 5 -31.42 21.59 -0.12
N ILE A 6 -31.67 21.06 1.08
CA ILE A 6 -30.65 20.89 2.10
C ILE A 6 -29.73 19.75 1.65
N ALA A 7 -28.49 20.10 1.30
CA ALA A 7 -27.46 19.12 0.98
C ALA A 7 -27.08 18.35 2.25
N LYS A 8 -27.16 17.03 2.18
CA LYS A 8 -26.72 16.09 3.22
C LYS A 8 -25.20 16.27 3.43
N PRO A 9 -24.67 16.31 4.65
CA PRO A 9 -23.22 16.38 4.85
C PRO A 9 -22.58 15.14 4.21
N ALA A 10 -21.59 15.36 3.34
CA ALA A 10 -20.76 14.26 2.85
C ALA A 10 -20.11 13.59 4.07
N ALA A 11 -20.25 12.27 4.17
CA ALA A 11 -19.55 11.49 5.18
C ALA A 11 -18.05 11.84 5.12
N PRO A 12 -17.33 11.90 6.26
CA PRO A 12 -15.91 12.15 6.25
C PRO A 12 -15.28 11.13 5.32
N ALA A 13 -14.50 11.60 4.34
CA ALA A 13 -13.69 10.73 3.51
C ALA A 13 -12.92 9.82 4.47
N PRO A 14 -12.98 8.49 4.31
CA PRO A 14 -12.23 7.62 5.20
C PRO A 14 -10.78 8.10 5.13
N GLU A 15 -10.16 8.36 6.28
CA GLU A 15 -8.71 8.45 6.36
C GLU A 15 -8.20 7.19 5.64
N ALA A 16 -7.77 7.36 4.40
CA ALA A 16 -7.59 6.24 3.50
C ALA A 16 -6.48 5.40 4.13
N ALA A 17 -6.85 4.24 4.68
CA ALA A 17 -5.86 3.27 5.10
C ALA A 17 -5.22 2.78 3.80
N GLU A 18 -4.21 3.51 3.35
CA GLU A 18 -3.49 3.22 2.13
C GLU A 18 -2.51 2.09 2.42
N PHE A 19 -2.68 0.95 1.78
CA PHE A 19 -1.75 -0.17 1.88
C PHE A 19 -0.79 -0.13 0.70
N TYR A 20 0.46 -0.53 0.94
CA TYR A 20 1.51 -0.54 -0.07
C TYR A 20 2.27 -1.86 0.00
N ILE A 21 2.69 -2.37 -1.15
CA ILE A 21 3.56 -3.55 -1.22
C ILE A 21 4.97 -3.08 -1.54
N TYR A 22 5.93 -3.45 -0.71
CA TYR A 22 7.35 -3.36 -1.05
C TYR A 22 7.77 -4.66 -1.73
N GLU A 23 8.25 -4.56 -2.97
CA GLU A 23 8.81 -5.66 -3.74
C GLU A 23 10.33 -5.52 -3.81
N ASN A 24 11.05 -6.64 -3.66
CA ASN A 24 12.51 -6.68 -3.71
C ASN A 24 12.98 -7.96 -4.42
N TRP A 25 13.81 -7.81 -5.45
CA TRP A 25 14.46 -8.89 -6.20
C TRP A 25 15.99 -8.79 -6.20
N ALA A 26 16.57 -8.03 -5.26
CA ALA A 26 18.01 -7.89 -5.06
C ALA A 26 18.65 -9.22 -4.59
N ALA A 27 19.68 -9.69 -5.31
CA ALA A 27 20.67 -10.71 -4.93
C ALA A 27 20.17 -11.85 -3.99
N GLY A 28 18.96 -12.34 -4.21
CA GLY A 28 18.25 -13.24 -3.31
C GLY A 28 16.86 -13.57 -3.84
N PRO A 29 16.03 -14.30 -3.07
CA PRO A 29 14.69 -14.66 -3.52
C PRO A 29 13.83 -13.40 -3.68
N HIS A 30 13.15 -13.32 -4.83
CA HIS A 30 12.15 -12.30 -5.11
C HIS A 30 11.05 -12.34 -4.05
N LYS A 31 10.88 -11.24 -3.32
CA LYS A 31 10.05 -11.18 -2.12
C LYS A 31 9.22 -9.90 -2.07
N ILE A 32 8.11 -9.98 -1.35
CA ILE A 32 7.24 -8.85 -1.07
C ILE A 32 6.88 -8.72 0.41
N VAL A 33 6.65 -7.49 0.85
CA VAL A 33 6.13 -7.15 2.17
C VAL A 33 4.96 -6.18 2.04
N LEU A 34 3.81 -6.51 2.60
CA LEU A 34 2.65 -5.62 2.66
C LEU A 34 2.73 -4.69 3.88
N HIS A 35 2.50 -3.40 3.67
CA HIS A 35 2.59 -2.35 4.69
C HIS A 35 1.33 -1.50 4.74
N ARG A 36 1.03 -0.96 5.92
CA ARG A 36 0.17 0.21 6.07
C ARG A 36 0.98 1.47 5.71
N GLY A 37 0.36 2.44 5.04
CA GLY A 37 1.02 3.65 4.54
C GLY A 37 1.65 4.49 5.63
N SER A 38 1.03 4.52 6.82
CA SER A 38 1.53 5.20 8.02
C SER A 38 2.69 4.48 8.72
N CYS A 39 3.14 3.32 8.20
CA CYS A 39 4.30 2.63 8.76
C CYS A 39 5.58 3.42 8.51
N GLY A 40 6.42 3.63 9.53
CA GLY A 40 7.70 4.33 9.40
C GLY A 40 8.72 3.66 8.46
N GLN A 41 8.46 2.41 8.03
CA GLN A 41 9.24 1.72 7.00
C GLN A 41 8.73 2.00 5.57
N CYS A 42 7.45 2.33 5.45
CA CYS A 42 6.75 2.55 4.19
C CYS A 42 6.68 4.04 3.85
N ASN A 43 6.26 4.88 4.80
CA ASN A 43 6.08 6.32 4.63
C ASN A 43 5.32 6.67 3.33
N GLN A 44 4.14 6.09 3.13
CA GLN A 44 3.32 6.26 1.92
C GLN A 44 4.05 5.81 0.64
N GLY A 45 4.72 4.66 0.69
CA GLY A 45 5.47 4.12 -0.45
C GLY A 45 6.79 4.84 -0.77
N LYS A 46 7.28 5.71 0.12
CA LYS A 46 8.57 6.42 -0.04
C LYS A 46 9.75 5.62 0.51
N GLY A 47 9.49 4.63 1.37
CA GLY A 47 10.51 3.88 2.09
C GLY A 47 11.18 4.71 3.19
N ARG A 48 12.36 4.25 3.63
CA ARG A 48 13.23 5.01 4.55
C ARG A 48 13.95 6.14 3.78
N PRO A 49 14.53 7.15 4.45
CA PRO A 49 15.28 8.23 3.79
C PRO A 49 16.43 7.79 2.90
N ALA A 50 17.02 6.61 3.14
CA ALA A 50 18.02 6.00 2.27
C ALA A 50 17.44 5.48 0.93
N GLY A 51 16.12 5.59 0.74
CA GLY A 51 15.38 5.16 -0.43
C GLY A 51 15.34 3.64 -0.58
N HIS A 52 14.98 3.21 -1.79
CA HIS A 52 15.15 1.85 -2.28
C HIS A 52 15.96 1.91 -3.58
N ASP A 53 16.67 0.84 -3.90
CA ASP A 53 17.32 0.72 -5.21
C ASP A 53 16.24 0.42 -6.27
N ALA A 54 15.97 1.37 -7.16
CA ALA A 54 14.95 1.22 -8.19
C ALA A 54 15.26 0.11 -9.21
N ASN A 55 16.53 -0.33 -9.31
CA ASN A 55 16.90 -1.46 -10.17
C ASN A 55 16.54 -2.82 -9.55
N HIS A 56 16.33 -2.85 -8.23
CA HIS A 56 16.17 -4.09 -7.46
C HIS A 56 14.95 -4.12 -6.54
N ALA A 57 14.17 -3.05 -6.50
CA ALA A 57 12.99 -2.93 -5.65
C ALA A 57 12.00 -1.90 -6.18
N ARG A 58 10.72 -2.11 -5.82
CA ARG A 58 9.61 -1.24 -6.20
C ARG A 58 8.54 -1.19 -5.11
N TRP A 59 7.91 -0.02 -4.96
CA TRP A 59 6.67 0.12 -4.21
C TRP A 59 5.46 0.02 -5.14
N HIS A 60 4.40 -0.67 -4.68
CA HIS A 60 3.11 -0.78 -5.36
C HIS A 60 1.99 -0.26 -4.46
N GLY A 61 0.95 0.31 -5.08
CA GLY A 61 -0.18 0.95 -4.39
C GLY A 61 -0.28 2.46 -4.71
N PRO A 62 -1.06 3.22 -3.93
CA PRO A 62 -1.81 2.79 -2.74
C PRO A 62 -2.98 1.84 -3.07
N TYR A 63 -3.25 0.89 -2.18
CA TYR A 63 -4.47 0.09 -2.14
C TYR A 63 -5.38 0.61 -1.04
N ALA A 64 -6.68 0.76 -1.31
CA ALA A 64 -7.61 1.39 -0.37
C ALA A 64 -7.97 0.50 0.83
N THR A 65 -7.76 -0.82 0.72
CA THR A 65 -8.06 -1.79 1.78
C THR A 65 -6.97 -2.86 1.89
N LEU A 66 -6.88 -3.49 3.07
CA LEU A 66 -5.96 -4.60 3.29
C LEU A 66 -6.25 -5.78 2.34
N ALA A 67 -7.53 -6.03 2.06
CA ALA A 67 -7.96 -7.09 1.16
C ALA A 67 -7.43 -6.86 -0.28
N GLN A 68 -7.54 -5.63 -0.80
CA GLN A 68 -6.97 -5.28 -2.11
C GLN A 68 -5.45 -5.45 -2.14
N GLY A 69 -4.76 -5.05 -1.07
CA GLY A 69 -3.31 -5.25 -0.94
C GLY A 69 -2.92 -6.74 -0.92
N ARG A 70 -3.69 -7.59 -0.23
CA ARG A 70 -3.47 -9.05 -0.22
C ARG A 70 -3.72 -9.67 -1.58
N GLU A 71 -4.82 -9.31 -2.24
CA GLU A 71 -5.14 -9.80 -3.58
C GLU A 71 -4.03 -9.46 -4.58
N ALA A 72 -3.58 -8.20 -4.59
CA ALA A 72 -2.45 -7.77 -5.41
C ALA A 72 -1.18 -8.58 -5.10
N ALA A 73 -0.84 -8.77 -3.82
CA ALA A 73 0.31 -9.56 -3.39
C ALA A 73 0.25 -11.03 -3.85
N HIS A 74 -0.93 -11.64 -3.86
CA HIS A 74 -1.14 -12.99 -4.38
C HIS A 74 -0.95 -13.06 -5.90
N GLY A 75 -1.35 -12.01 -6.63
CA GLY A 75 -1.21 -11.92 -8.09
C GLY A 75 0.20 -11.64 -8.62
N MET A 76 1.17 -11.29 -7.76
CA MET A 76 2.53 -10.98 -8.20
C MET A 76 3.29 -12.25 -8.60
N ALA A 77 3.65 -12.33 -9.88
CA ALA A 77 4.42 -13.43 -10.46
C ALA A 77 5.89 -13.40 -10.00
N GLY A 78 6.53 -14.57 -9.95
CA GLY A 78 7.95 -14.69 -9.57
C GLY A 78 8.26 -14.53 -8.08
N VAL A 79 7.33 -13.95 -7.31
CA VAL A 79 7.50 -13.76 -5.86
C VAL A 79 7.49 -15.10 -5.13
N LEU A 80 8.60 -15.40 -4.46
CA LEU A 80 8.83 -16.62 -3.67
C LEU A 80 8.46 -16.43 -2.20
N ILE A 81 8.59 -15.22 -1.66
CA ILE A 81 8.31 -14.92 -0.26
C ILE A 81 7.30 -13.79 -0.16
N ARG A 82 6.17 -14.05 0.51
CA ARG A 82 5.12 -13.06 0.79
C ARG A 82 5.00 -12.92 2.30
N SER A 83 5.08 -11.70 2.78
CA SER A 83 4.97 -11.39 4.21
C SER A 83 4.18 -10.12 4.45
N GLU A 84 3.65 -9.97 5.65
CA GLU A 84 2.98 -8.76 6.11
C GLU A 84 3.86 -8.09 7.16
N CYS A 85 4.01 -6.77 7.08
CA CYS A 85 4.72 -6.03 8.11
C CYS A 85 3.92 -6.05 9.41
N LYS A 86 4.61 -5.98 10.55
CA LYS A 86 4.00 -5.84 11.89
C LYS A 86 3.06 -4.63 12.07
N CYS A 87 2.97 -3.74 11.08
CA CYS A 87 2.09 -2.58 11.08
C CYS A 87 0.71 -2.85 10.46
N ILE A 88 0.50 -4.03 9.87
CA ILE A 88 -0.78 -4.49 9.37
C ILE A 88 -1.65 -4.90 10.55
#